data_AF-A0A433U385-F1
#
_entry.id   AF-A0A433U385-F1
#
_cell.length_a   1.000
_cell.length_b   1.000
_cell.length_c   1.000
_cell.angle_alpha   90.00
_cell.angle_beta   90.00
_cell.angle_gamma   90.00
#
_symmetry.space_group_name_H-M   'P 1'
#
loop_
_entity.id
_entity.type
_entity.pdbx_description
1 polymer ?
#
loop_
_entity_poly.entity_id
_entity_poly.type
_entity_poly.pdbx_seq_one_letter_code
_entity_poly.pdbx_strand_id
1 'polypeptide(L)'
;TPSSEQAVRYAVRSLGWVQVAEEDLTPERSSKAVNRCIVDLSLGRNNTIDAVGRWGDGKDLYMDLDHSSLRLVDPVDNTILNSQPIHSIRVWGVGRDNGRDFAYVARDRGSRLHMCHVFQCEVPARQIASSLRDVCKRIMLERSLHQSAVARLSRPTDLPNLDKIGQPGRLTNGERVTLQSIYNNARFPTPMEEPRKVMRCHYLGVHEVNRPTGRDTLNEAIQFLYYRVPPEKWQFVNVAIAPSTITITEHGNPDGMIEECRVRFLSFMGIAQDNVKLCAFIMH
;
A
#
# COMPACT_ATOMS: atom_id res chain seq x y z
N THR A 1 20.07 11.12 -27.04
CA THR A 1 18.65 10.76 -27.24
C THR A 1 18.36 9.58 -26.33
N PRO A 2 17.53 9.71 -25.28
CA PRO A 2 17.20 8.54 -24.48
C PRO A 2 16.32 7.65 -25.35
N SER A 3 16.78 6.42 -25.58
CA SER A 3 16.10 5.38 -26.34
C SER A 3 14.67 5.22 -25.83
N SER A 4 13.69 5.37 -26.70
CA SER A 4 12.31 4.96 -26.44
C SER A 4 12.32 3.47 -26.08
N GLU A 5 12.33 3.14 -24.79
CA GLU A 5 12.08 1.77 -24.34
C GLU A 5 10.70 1.39 -24.89
N GLN A 6 10.72 0.47 -25.84
CA GLN A 6 9.55 0.11 -26.65
C GLN A 6 8.52 -0.55 -25.74
N ALA A 7 7.31 0.03 -25.67
CA ALA A 7 6.20 -0.58 -24.95
C ALA A 7 5.88 -1.95 -25.56
N VAL A 8 5.65 -2.96 -24.72
CA VAL A 8 5.28 -4.30 -25.20
C VAL A 8 3.79 -4.29 -25.55
N ARG A 9 3.45 -4.66 -26.78
CA ARG A 9 2.08 -4.65 -27.31
C ARG A 9 1.51 -6.06 -27.38
N TYR A 10 0.29 -6.23 -26.88
CA TYR A 10 -0.48 -7.48 -26.94
C TYR A 10 -1.82 -7.26 -27.62
N ALA A 11 -2.20 -8.14 -28.55
CA ALA A 11 -3.56 -8.17 -29.09
C ALA A 11 -4.50 -8.89 -28.10
N VAL A 12 -5.58 -8.20 -27.74
CA VAL A 12 -6.55 -8.66 -26.76
C VAL A 12 -7.97 -8.30 -27.18
N ARG A 13 -8.95 -9.08 -26.74
CA ARG A 13 -10.37 -8.79 -26.86
C ARG A 13 -10.93 -8.45 -25.49
N SER A 14 -11.57 -7.30 -25.34
CA SER A 14 -12.23 -6.95 -24.07
C SER A 14 -13.47 -7.80 -23.86
N LEU A 15 -13.57 -8.46 -22.71
CA LEU A 15 -14.78 -9.15 -22.27
C LEU A 15 -15.64 -8.27 -21.33
N GLY A 16 -15.27 -7.00 -21.18
CA GLY A 16 -15.93 -6.05 -20.29
C GLY A 16 -15.34 -6.01 -18.89
N TRP A 17 -16.14 -5.53 -17.95
CA TRP A 17 -15.74 -5.39 -16.54
C TRP A 17 -16.91 -5.59 -15.59
N VAL A 18 -16.59 -5.96 -14.36
CA VAL A 18 -17.55 -6.12 -13.27
C VAL A 18 -17.02 -5.43 -12.01
N GLN A 19 -17.93 -4.85 -11.22
CA GLN A 19 -17.58 -4.30 -9.93
C GLN A 19 -17.18 -5.41 -8.95
N VAL A 20 -16.13 -5.17 -8.18
CA VAL A 20 -15.67 -6.06 -7.10
C VAL A 20 -15.69 -5.29 -5.79
N ALA A 21 -16.16 -5.93 -4.72
CA ALA A 21 -16.16 -5.33 -3.39
C ALA A 21 -14.72 -5.26 -2.83
N GLU A 22 -14.42 -4.23 -2.06
CA GLU A 22 -13.08 -4.04 -1.48
C GLU A 22 -12.70 -5.19 -0.51
N GLU A 23 -13.68 -5.75 0.20
CA GLU A 23 -13.56 -6.91 1.08
C GLU A 23 -13.17 -8.22 0.36
N ASP A 24 -13.41 -8.30 -0.95
CA ASP A 24 -13.02 -9.45 -1.77
C ASP A 24 -11.60 -9.33 -2.33
N LEU A 25 -10.94 -8.17 -2.14
CA LEU A 25 -9.60 -7.89 -2.62
C LEU A 25 -8.50 -8.17 -1.58
N THR A 26 -8.81 -8.90 -0.50
CA THR A 26 -7.79 -9.35 0.46
C THR A 26 -6.86 -10.40 -0.17
N PRO A 27 -5.64 -10.60 0.36
CA PRO A 27 -4.70 -11.61 -0.16
C PRO A 27 -5.28 -13.02 -0.27
N GLU A 28 -6.20 -13.38 0.64
CA GLU A 28 -6.82 -14.70 0.71
C GLU A 28 -8.00 -14.86 -0.26
N ARG A 29 -8.70 -13.75 -0.57
CA ARG A 29 -9.96 -13.78 -1.34
C ARG A 29 -9.80 -13.33 -2.79
N SER A 30 -8.86 -12.44 -3.07
CA SER A 30 -8.67 -11.78 -4.37
C SER A 30 -8.50 -12.76 -5.54
N SER A 31 -7.75 -13.85 -5.36
CA SER A 31 -7.58 -14.87 -6.40
C SER A 31 -8.90 -15.50 -6.82
N LYS A 32 -9.78 -15.80 -5.85
CA LYS A 32 -11.11 -16.38 -6.10
C LYS A 32 -12.04 -15.35 -6.73
N ALA A 33 -12.01 -14.11 -6.25
CA ALA A 33 -12.81 -13.02 -6.81
C ALA A 33 -12.47 -12.74 -8.28
N VAL A 34 -11.19 -12.61 -8.60
CA VAL A 34 -10.73 -12.40 -9.99
C VAL A 34 -11.06 -13.58 -10.88
N ASN A 35 -10.85 -14.82 -10.42
CA ASN A 35 -11.19 -16.00 -11.20
C ASN A 35 -12.70 -16.09 -11.48
N ARG A 36 -13.54 -15.76 -10.50
CA ARG A 36 -14.99 -15.65 -10.68
C ARG A 36 -15.35 -14.63 -11.76
N CYS A 37 -14.75 -13.45 -11.73
CA CYS A 37 -14.98 -12.41 -12.75
C CYS A 37 -14.61 -12.90 -14.15
N ILE A 38 -13.48 -13.62 -14.29
CA ILE A 38 -13.05 -14.20 -15.56
C ILE A 38 -14.10 -15.19 -16.06
N VAL A 39 -14.52 -16.13 -15.22
CA VAL A 39 -15.52 -17.15 -15.60
C VAL A 39 -16.86 -16.52 -15.97
N ASP A 40 -17.34 -15.56 -15.16
CA ASP A 40 -18.64 -14.92 -15.37
C ASP A 40 -18.70 -14.13 -16.69
N LEU A 41 -17.61 -13.42 -17.05
CA LEU A 41 -17.52 -12.62 -18.28
C LEU A 41 -17.16 -13.47 -19.51
N SER A 42 -16.30 -14.50 -19.38
CA SER A 42 -15.99 -15.41 -20.49
C SER A 42 -17.19 -16.26 -20.92
N LEU A 43 -18.13 -16.55 -20.01
CA LEU A 43 -19.37 -17.28 -20.31
C LEU A 43 -20.51 -16.37 -20.78
N GLY A 44 -20.30 -15.06 -20.89
CA GLY A 44 -21.33 -14.11 -21.32
C GLY A 44 -22.53 -14.01 -20.37
N ARG A 45 -22.38 -14.40 -19.10
CA ARG A 45 -23.50 -14.43 -18.13
C ARG A 45 -23.93 -13.04 -17.65
N ASN A 46 -23.13 -12.01 -17.90
CA ASN A 46 -23.44 -10.62 -17.54
C ASN A 46 -23.89 -9.82 -18.77
N ASN A 47 -24.98 -10.25 -19.41
CA ASN A 47 -25.60 -9.59 -20.56
C ASN A 47 -26.43 -8.34 -20.15
N THR A 48 -26.02 -7.63 -19.09
CA THR A 48 -26.63 -6.35 -18.74
C THR A 48 -26.10 -5.29 -19.70
N ILE A 49 -27.01 -4.81 -20.53
CA ILE A 49 -26.90 -3.82 -21.62
C ILE A 49 -26.23 -2.48 -21.20
N ASP A 50 -25.83 -2.32 -19.93
CA ASP A 50 -25.21 -1.12 -19.36
C ASP A 50 -23.67 -1.09 -19.39
N ALA A 51 -23.00 -2.17 -19.82
CA ALA A 51 -21.54 -2.18 -19.95
C ALA A 51 -21.03 -1.62 -21.31
N VAL A 52 -21.79 -0.72 -21.94
CA VAL A 52 -21.38 0.04 -23.14
C VAL A 52 -20.39 1.13 -22.73
N GLY A 53 -19.20 0.74 -22.25
CA GLY A 53 -18.09 1.69 -22.16
C GLY A 53 -17.27 1.67 -23.44
N ARG A 54 -16.45 2.71 -23.63
CA ARG A 54 -15.67 3.00 -24.86
C ARG A 54 -14.93 1.78 -25.44
N TRP A 55 -14.51 0.84 -24.59
CA TRP A 55 -13.69 -0.32 -24.94
C TRP A 55 -14.26 -1.68 -24.46
N GLY A 56 -15.50 -1.73 -23.96
CA GLY A 56 -16.17 -2.99 -23.55
C GLY A 56 -16.86 -3.69 -24.73
N ASP A 57 -17.53 -4.81 -24.44
CA ASP A 57 -18.42 -5.55 -25.36
C ASP A 57 -17.74 -6.33 -26.51
N GLY A 58 -16.70 -7.10 -26.21
CA GLY A 58 -16.08 -7.99 -27.20
C GLY A 58 -15.18 -7.28 -28.21
N LYS A 59 -14.83 -6.01 -28.00
CA LYS A 59 -13.95 -5.24 -28.89
C LYS A 59 -12.53 -5.76 -28.89
N ASP A 60 -11.95 -5.89 -30.07
CA ASP A 60 -10.53 -6.16 -30.27
C ASP A 60 -9.72 -4.87 -30.05
N LEU A 61 -8.64 -4.98 -29.27
CA LEU A 61 -7.83 -3.87 -28.76
C LEU A 61 -6.35 -4.26 -28.73
N TYR A 62 -5.49 -3.25 -28.70
CA TYR A 62 -4.10 -3.41 -28.28
C TYR A 62 -3.95 -3.05 -26.81
N MET A 63 -3.28 -3.91 -26.06
CA MET A 63 -2.80 -3.66 -24.71
C MET A 63 -1.31 -3.34 -24.75
N ASP A 64 -0.98 -2.08 -24.53
CA ASP A 64 0.39 -1.60 -24.47
C ASP A 64 0.85 -1.52 -23.01
N LEU A 65 1.89 -2.28 -22.70
CA LEU A 65 2.57 -2.27 -21.40
C LEU A 65 3.87 -1.49 -21.51
N ASP A 66 3.91 -0.31 -20.90
CA ASP A 66 5.14 0.48 -20.76
C ASP A 66 5.72 0.37 -19.34
N HIS A 67 6.72 1.21 -19.05
CA HIS A 67 7.45 1.23 -17.78
C HIS A 67 6.61 1.68 -16.56
N SER A 68 5.43 2.27 -16.75
CA SER A 68 4.65 2.89 -15.66
C SER A 68 3.13 2.68 -15.74
N SER A 69 2.61 2.26 -16.88
CA SER A 69 1.21 2.23 -17.25
C SER A 69 0.87 1.11 -18.24
N LEU A 70 -0.35 0.60 -18.10
CA LEU A 70 -1.02 -0.29 -19.04
C LEU A 70 -2.03 0.56 -19.81
N ARG A 71 -1.89 0.62 -21.14
CA ARG A 71 -2.80 1.36 -22.03
C ARG A 71 -3.60 0.42 -22.90
N LEU A 72 -4.87 0.77 -23.09
CA LEU A 72 -5.72 0.14 -24.09
C LEU A 72 -5.83 1.07 -25.28
N VAL A 73 -5.53 0.55 -26.47
CA VAL A 73 -5.39 1.30 -27.71
C VAL A 73 -6.33 0.69 -28.74
N ASP A 74 -7.08 1.54 -29.44
CA ASP A 74 -7.94 1.11 -30.54
C ASP A 74 -7.06 0.67 -31.74
N PRO A 75 -7.32 -0.50 -32.34
CA PRO A 75 -6.48 -1.03 -33.42
C PRO A 75 -6.66 -0.29 -34.75
N VAL A 76 -7.75 0.47 -34.93
CA VAL A 76 -8.08 1.17 -36.18
C VAL A 76 -7.37 2.51 -36.25
N ASP A 77 -7.52 3.35 -35.21
CA ASP A 77 -7.02 4.72 -35.21
C ASP A 77 -5.85 4.96 -34.23
N ASN A 78 -5.41 3.90 -33.52
CA ASN A 78 -4.36 3.96 -32.49
C ASN A 78 -4.68 4.96 -31.35
N THR A 79 -5.95 5.28 -31.11
CA THR A 79 -6.33 6.14 -29.99
C THR A 79 -6.24 5.41 -28.66
N ILE A 80 -5.74 6.10 -27.63
CA ILE A 80 -5.71 5.56 -26.27
C ILE A 80 -7.11 5.66 -25.67
N LEU A 81 -7.77 4.50 -25.50
CA LEU A 81 -9.10 4.39 -24.92
C LEU A 81 -9.06 4.42 -23.40
N ASN A 82 -8.02 3.83 -22.80
CA ASN A 82 -7.80 3.81 -21.36
C ASN A 82 -6.30 3.80 -21.04
N SER A 83 -5.93 4.39 -19.90
CA SER A 83 -4.55 4.38 -19.40
C SER A 83 -4.53 4.16 -17.88
N GLN A 84 -4.16 2.95 -17.49
CA GLN A 84 -4.10 2.51 -16.10
C GLN A 84 -2.67 2.53 -15.58
N PRO A 85 -2.32 3.37 -14.58
CA PRO A 85 -1.00 3.32 -13.96
C PRO A 85 -0.74 1.96 -13.29
N ILE A 86 0.40 1.33 -13.54
CA ILE A 86 0.69 -0.02 -13.06
C ILE A 86 0.69 -0.07 -11.52
N HIS A 87 1.20 0.97 -10.86
CA HIS A 87 1.20 1.08 -9.40
C HIS A 87 -0.19 1.18 -8.75
N SER A 88 -1.24 1.41 -9.54
CA SER A 88 -2.62 1.52 -9.06
C SER A 88 -3.45 0.25 -9.31
N ILE A 89 -2.89 -0.72 -10.02
CA ILE A 89 -3.50 -2.05 -10.19
C ILE A 89 -3.37 -2.79 -8.85
N ARG A 90 -4.50 -3.21 -8.29
CA ARG A 90 -4.56 -3.86 -6.98
C ARG A 90 -4.20 -5.34 -7.08
N VAL A 91 -4.77 -6.02 -8.07
CA VAL A 91 -4.54 -7.45 -8.32
C VAL A 91 -4.72 -7.72 -9.80
N TRP A 92 -4.03 -8.73 -10.31
CA TRP A 92 -4.26 -9.28 -11.64
C TRP A 92 -4.28 -10.80 -11.57
N GLY A 93 -4.90 -11.43 -12.57
CA GLY A 93 -5.08 -12.86 -12.61
C GLY A 93 -5.11 -13.40 -14.04
N VAL A 94 -4.92 -14.71 -14.14
CA VAL A 94 -5.02 -15.47 -15.40
C VAL A 94 -6.07 -16.56 -15.20
N GLY A 95 -6.91 -16.76 -16.21
CA GLY A 95 -7.93 -17.81 -16.22
C GLY A 95 -7.28 -19.19 -16.13
N ARG A 96 -7.77 -20.05 -15.23
CA ARG A 96 -7.20 -21.39 -14.99
C ARG A 96 -7.52 -22.37 -16.10
N ASP A 97 -8.68 -22.24 -16.72
CA ASP A 97 -9.22 -23.26 -17.62
C ASP A 97 -8.68 -23.11 -19.05
N ASN A 98 -8.63 -21.88 -19.57
CA ASN A 98 -8.17 -21.56 -20.92
C ASN A 98 -6.73 -21.02 -20.95
N GLY A 99 -6.24 -20.39 -19.87
CA GLY A 99 -4.92 -19.78 -19.82
C GLY A 99 -4.72 -18.57 -20.76
N ARG A 100 -5.75 -18.18 -21.52
CA ARG A 100 -5.78 -17.02 -22.43
C ARG A 100 -6.53 -15.83 -21.87
N ASP A 101 -7.31 -16.00 -20.82
CA ASP A 101 -8.02 -14.89 -20.21
C ASP A 101 -7.12 -14.21 -19.18
N PHE A 102 -6.96 -12.89 -19.33
CA PHE A 102 -6.22 -12.03 -18.43
C PHE A 102 -7.20 -11.06 -17.76
N ALA A 103 -7.01 -10.80 -16.48
CA ALA A 103 -7.81 -9.82 -15.77
C ALA A 103 -6.95 -8.95 -14.86
N TYR A 104 -7.36 -7.70 -14.68
CA TYR A 104 -6.80 -6.82 -13.66
C TYR A 104 -7.91 -6.06 -12.94
N VAL A 105 -7.67 -5.78 -11.66
CA VAL A 105 -8.56 -4.96 -10.83
C VAL A 105 -7.88 -3.63 -10.54
N ALA A 106 -8.57 -2.55 -10.87
CA ALA A 106 -8.15 -1.20 -10.52
C ALA A 106 -9.33 -0.40 -9.97
N ARG A 107 -9.03 0.70 -9.29
CA ARG A 107 -10.06 1.62 -8.82
C ARG A 107 -10.43 2.55 -9.97
N ASP A 108 -11.70 2.56 -10.36
CA ASP A 108 -12.20 3.46 -11.38
C ASP A 108 -12.21 4.91 -10.86
N ARG A 109 -11.86 5.86 -11.74
CA ARG A 109 -11.68 7.27 -11.37
C ARG A 109 -13.02 7.97 -11.12
N GLY A 110 -14.07 7.59 -11.85
CA GLY A 110 -15.39 8.23 -11.75
C GLY A 110 -16.17 7.72 -10.54
N SER A 111 -16.35 6.39 -10.48
CA SER A 111 -17.17 5.74 -9.43
C SER A 111 -16.44 5.58 -8.10
N ARG A 112 -15.09 5.63 -8.09
CA ARG A 112 -14.25 5.20 -6.96
C ARG A 112 -14.51 3.76 -6.52
N LEU A 113 -15.10 2.94 -7.37
CA LEU A 113 -15.33 1.52 -7.12
C LEU A 113 -14.20 0.70 -7.74
N HIS A 114 -14.00 -0.51 -7.23
CA HIS A 114 -13.04 -1.44 -7.81
C HIS A 114 -13.69 -2.18 -8.97
N MET A 115 -13.05 -2.10 -10.14
CA MET A 115 -13.54 -2.73 -11.36
C MET A 115 -12.55 -3.80 -11.80
N CYS A 116 -13.03 -5.02 -11.99
CA CYS A 116 -12.29 -6.11 -12.59
C CYS A 116 -12.51 -6.08 -14.10
N HIS A 117 -11.46 -5.79 -14.85
CA HIS A 117 -11.47 -5.75 -16.30
C HIS A 117 -10.92 -7.06 -16.84
N VAL A 118 -11.65 -7.72 -17.72
CA VAL A 118 -11.30 -9.04 -18.26
C VAL A 118 -11.06 -8.94 -19.75
N PHE A 119 -10.02 -9.64 -20.21
CA PHE A 119 -9.59 -9.65 -21.60
C PHE A 119 -9.27 -11.08 -22.02
N GLN A 120 -9.68 -11.45 -23.21
CA GLN A 120 -9.22 -12.65 -23.89
C GLN A 120 -7.99 -12.31 -24.72
N CYS A 121 -6.90 -13.06 -24.56
CA CYS A 121 -5.61 -12.73 -25.18
C CYS A 121 -5.27 -13.67 -26.33
N GLU A 122 -4.67 -13.14 -27.38
CA GLU A 122 -4.13 -13.96 -28.48
C GLU A 122 -2.88 -14.75 -28.07
N VAL A 123 -2.10 -14.19 -27.14
CA VAL A 123 -0.97 -14.88 -26.51
C VAL A 123 -1.41 -15.52 -25.18
N PRO A 124 -0.68 -16.51 -24.64
CA PRO A 124 -0.95 -17.00 -23.29
C PRO A 124 -0.93 -15.84 -22.28
N ALA A 125 -2.02 -15.66 -21.53
CA ALA A 125 -2.20 -14.53 -20.61
C ALA A 125 -1.13 -14.49 -19.50
N ARG A 126 -0.48 -15.64 -19.23
CA ARG A 126 0.70 -15.71 -18.35
C ARG A 126 1.85 -14.82 -18.82
N GLN A 127 2.02 -14.60 -20.12
CA GLN A 127 3.05 -13.71 -20.64
C GLN A 127 2.78 -12.26 -20.21
N ILE A 128 1.56 -11.78 -20.39
CA ILE A 128 1.13 -10.43 -19.95
C ILE A 128 1.32 -10.28 -18.44
N ALA A 129 0.90 -11.27 -17.65
CA ALA A 129 1.07 -11.26 -16.20
C ALA A 129 2.56 -11.25 -15.77
N SER A 130 3.44 -11.85 -16.56
CA SER A 130 4.89 -11.87 -16.29
C SER A 130 5.53 -10.52 -16.63
N SER A 131 5.17 -9.92 -17.77
CA SER A 131 5.58 -8.55 -18.13
C SER A 131 5.14 -7.53 -17.08
N LEU A 132 3.88 -7.58 -16.64
CA LEU A 132 3.39 -6.73 -15.55
C LEU A 132 4.18 -6.92 -14.26
N ARG A 133 4.50 -8.17 -13.91
CA ARG A 133 5.32 -8.47 -12.73
C ARG A 133 6.71 -7.84 -12.86
N ASP A 134 7.34 -7.92 -14.01
CA ASP A 134 8.70 -7.40 -14.20
C ASP A 134 8.72 -5.86 -14.22
N VAL A 135 7.69 -5.22 -14.79
CA VAL A 135 7.52 -3.76 -14.65
C VAL A 135 7.30 -3.36 -13.20
N CYS A 136 6.42 -4.07 -12.46
CA CYS A 136 6.21 -3.83 -11.03
C CYS A 136 7.51 -3.95 -10.22
N LYS A 137 8.33 -4.99 -10.48
CA LYS A 137 9.64 -5.14 -9.83
C LYS A 137 10.55 -3.94 -10.11
N ARG A 138 10.59 -3.46 -11.35
CA ARG A 138 11.40 -2.30 -11.74
C ARG A 138 10.96 -1.04 -10.99
N ILE A 139 9.65 -0.77 -10.97
CA ILE A 139 9.06 0.35 -10.22
C ILE A 139 9.42 0.27 -8.73
N MET A 140 9.40 -0.92 -8.14
CA MET A 140 9.77 -1.12 -6.72
C MET A 140 11.25 -0.88 -6.46
N LEU A 141 12.15 -1.37 -7.33
CA LEU A 141 13.58 -1.13 -7.21
C LEU A 141 13.92 0.35 -7.34
N GLU A 142 13.34 1.04 -8.32
CA GLU A 142 13.54 2.48 -8.51
C GLU A 142 13.05 3.30 -7.30
N ARG A 143 11.91 2.91 -6.70
CA ARG A 143 11.41 3.55 -5.48
C ARG A 143 12.33 3.32 -4.29
N SER A 144 12.89 2.11 -4.12
CA SER A 144 13.85 1.80 -3.06
C SER A 144 15.17 2.59 -3.22
N LEU A 145 15.66 2.72 -4.45
CA LEU A 145 16.84 3.54 -4.75
C LEU A 145 16.58 5.03 -4.51
N HIS A 146 15.41 5.55 -4.89
CA HIS A 146 15.04 6.93 -4.55
C HIS A 146 14.88 7.13 -3.03
N GLN A 147 14.27 6.19 -2.32
CA GLN A 147 14.08 6.30 -0.87
C GLN A 147 15.43 6.25 -0.12
N SER A 148 16.36 5.42 -0.57
CA SER A 148 17.72 5.36 -0.02
C SER A 148 18.57 6.60 -0.37
N ALA A 149 18.39 7.19 -1.55
CA ALA A 149 19.03 8.46 -1.93
C ALA A 149 18.50 9.65 -1.10
N VAL A 150 17.18 9.73 -0.89
CA VAL A 150 16.54 10.77 -0.06
C VAL A 150 16.87 10.61 1.43
N ALA A 151 17.01 9.38 1.92
CA ALA A 151 17.48 9.11 3.29
C ALA A 151 18.94 9.56 3.52
N ARG A 152 19.79 9.51 2.48
CA ARG A 152 21.18 10.00 2.55
C ARG A 152 21.28 11.52 2.53
N LEU A 153 20.36 12.22 1.88
CA LEU A 153 20.30 13.69 1.84
C LEU A 153 19.70 14.29 3.13
N SER A 154 18.90 13.52 3.87
CA SER A 154 18.22 13.98 5.09
C SER A 154 19.02 13.78 6.38
N ARG A 155 20.29 13.35 6.32
CA ARG A 155 21.13 13.17 7.52
C ARG A 155 21.84 14.50 7.85
N PRO A 156 21.58 15.14 9.00
CA PRO A 156 22.38 16.27 9.46
C PRO A 156 23.83 15.80 9.65
N THR A 157 24.79 16.56 9.15
CA THR A 157 26.23 16.22 9.09
C THR A 157 26.99 16.25 10.41
N ASP A 158 26.34 16.48 11.56
CA ASP A 158 27.05 16.87 12.79
C ASP A 158 26.88 15.91 14.00
N LEU A 159 27.00 14.59 13.83
CA LEU A 159 27.14 13.68 14.98
C LEU A 159 28.14 12.53 14.70
N PRO A 160 29.11 12.27 15.59
CA PRO A 160 30.15 11.26 15.37
C PRO A 160 29.60 9.83 15.51
N ASN A 161 30.07 8.96 14.62
CA ASN A 161 29.74 7.53 14.54
C ASN A 161 30.06 6.79 15.85
N LEU A 162 29.04 6.26 16.52
CA LEU A 162 29.17 5.27 17.57
C LEU A 162 28.41 3.99 17.18
N ASP A 163 28.90 3.28 16.18
CA ASP A 163 28.46 1.92 15.85
C ASP A 163 29.68 1.04 15.54
N LYS A 164 30.50 0.82 16.56
CA LYS A 164 31.34 -0.37 16.68
C LYS A 164 31.35 -0.75 18.14
N ILE A 165 30.75 -1.91 18.45
CA ILE A 165 31.18 -2.95 19.40
C ILE A 165 29.96 -3.82 19.69
N GLY A 166 30.01 -5.09 19.29
CA GLY A 166 29.11 -6.10 19.87
C GLY A 166 28.50 -7.16 18.94
N GLN A 167 29.27 -7.83 18.07
CA GLN A 167 29.32 -9.31 18.05
C GLN A 167 30.33 -9.85 17.01
N PRO A 168 31.09 -10.92 17.35
CA PRO A 168 32.14 -11.46 16.51
C PRO A 168 31.64 -12.67 15.69
N GLY A 169 31.98 -12.72 14.40
CA GLY A 169 31.92 -13.94 13.62
C GLY A 169 31.46 -13.75 12.18
N ARG A 170 32.38 -14.02 11.25
CA ARG A 170 32.22 -14.15 9.78
C ARG A 170 32.14 -12.85 8.97
N LEU A 171 33.33 -12.29 8.75
CA LEU A 171 33.67 -11.77 7.42
C LEU A 171 34.21 -12.93 6.59
N THR A 172 33.45 -13.39 5.60
CA THR A 172 33.98 -13.87 4.31
C THR A 172 32.84 -14.13 3.32
N ASN A 173 33.05 -13.63 2.11
CA ASN A 173 32.41 -13.99 0.84
C ASN A 173 31.07 -13.32 0.51
N GLY A 174 31.06 -12.69 -0.69
CA GLY A 174 29.92 -11.98 -1.26
C GLY A 174 28.63 -12.77 -1.13
N GLU A 175 27.71 -12.24 -0.34
CA GLU A 175 26.38 -12.79 -0.19
C GLU A 175 25.62 -12.50 -1.49
N ARG A 176 25.72 -13.45 -2.42
CA ARG A 176 24.77 -13.60 -3.50
C ARG A 176 23.41 -13.67 -2.84
N VAL A 177 22.63 -12.60 -2.96
CA VAL A 177 21.20 -12.58 -2.66
C VAL A 177 20.59 -13.71 -3.50
N THR A 178 20.34 -14.86 -2.87
CA THR A 178 19.79 -16.01 -3.56
C THR A 178 18.33 -15.72 -3.88
N LEU A 179 17.86 -16.15 -5.06
CA LEU A 179 16.46 -16.03 -5.45
C LEU A 179 15.50 -16.53 -4.36
N GLN A 180 15.92 -17.52 -3.57
CA GLN A 180 15.17 -18.05 -2.44
C GLN A 180 14.89 -17.03 -1.32
N SER A 181 15.82 -16.12 -1.01
CA SER A 181 15.59 -15.10 0.05
C SER A 181 14.65 -13.99 -0.42
N ILE A 182 14.63 -13.70 -1.73
CA ILE A 182 13.68 -12.78 -2.36
C ILE A 182 12.29 -13.42 -2.43
N TYR A 183 12.18 -14.72 -2.74
CA TYR A 183 10.90 -15.44 -2.78
C TYR A 183 10.29 -15.65 -1.38
N ASN A 184 11.08 -15.89 -0.34
CA ASN A 184 10.56 -16.04 1.02
C ASN A 184 10.10 -14.70 1.64
N ASN A 185 10.65 -13.57 1.18
CA ASN A 185 10.15 -12.23 1.48
C ASN A 185 9.08 -11.72 0.50
N ALA A 186 8.76 -12.49 -0.55
CA ALA A 186 7.63 -12.23 -1.44
C ALA A 186 6.32 -12.72 -0.81
N ARG A 187 6.04 -12.29 0.41
CA ARG A 187 4.64 -12.11 0.82
C ARG A 187 4.13 -10.93 -0.01
N PHE A 188 3.08 -11.16 -0.81
CA PHE A 188 2.20 -10.13 -1.37
C PHE A 188 2.07 -8.96 -0.39
N PRO A 189 2.03 -7.69 -0.83
CA PRO A 189 2.20 -6.53 0.04
C PRO A 189 1.34 -6.71 1.29
N THR A 190 2.00 -7.15 2.36
CA THR A 190 1.48 -7.00 3.71
C THR A 190 1.11 -5.53 3.81
N PRO A 191 -0.03 -5.20 4.43
CA PRO A 191 -0.57 -3.84 4.51
C PRO A 191 0.59 -2.87 4.57
N MET A 192 0.79 -2.10 3.50
CA MET A 192 1.99 -1.31 3.29
C MET A 192 2.22 -0.55 4.58
N GLU A 193 3.24 -0.97 5.33
CA GLU A 193 3.44 -0.49 6.68
C GLU A 193 3.59 1.01 6.53
N GLU A 194 2.56 1.73 6.99
CA GLU A 194 2.52 3.16 6.77
C GLU A 194 3.80 3.75 7.35
N PRO A 195 4.41 4.73 6.67
CA PRO A 195 5.62 5.36 7.19
C PRO A 195 5.31 5.89 8.58
N ARG A 196 5.82 5.20 9.60
CA ARG A 196 5.55 5.50 11.00
C ARG A 196 6.76 6.10 11.67
N LYS A 197 6.57 7.24 12.32
CA LYS A 197 7.58 7.82 13.19
C LYS A 197 7.39 7.22 14.57
N VAL A 198 8.41 6.51 15.07
CA VAL A 198 8.41 5.96 16.42
C VAL A 198 9.13 6.92 17.35
N MET A 199 8.48 7.29 18.44
CA MET A 199 9.09 8.06 19.52
C MET A 199 8.99 7.31 20.84
N ARG A 200 10.02 7.48 21.69
CA ARG A 200 10.07 6.87 23.01
C ARG A 200 9.68 7.91 24.05
N CYS A 201 8.68 7.61 24.86
CA CYS A 201 8.24 8.49 25.93
C CYS A 201 7.66 7.69 27.09
N HIS A 202 7.28 8.40 28.15
CA HIS A 202 6.58 7.82 29.27
C HIS A 202 5.09 8.06 29.11
N TYR A 203 4.31 6.98 29.20
CA TYR A 203 2.86 7.03 29.16
C TYR A 203 2.31 7.19 30.58
N LEU A 204 1.54 8.26 30.79
CA LEU A 204 0.97 8.61 32.08
C LEU A 204 -0.46 8.07 32.26
N GLY A 205 -1.19 7.80 31.17
CA GLY A 205 -2.53 7.23 31.19
C GLY A 205 -3.56 7.98 30.34
N VAL A 206 -4.83 7.63 30.52
CA VAL A 206 -5.99 8.26 29.88
C VAL A 206 -6.83 9.02 30.91
N HIS A 207 -7.50 10.09 30.47
CA HIS A 207 -8.44 10.86 31.27
C HIS A 207 -9.63 11.30 30.41
N GLU A 208 -10.84 11.16 30.94
CA GLU A 208 -12.06 11.62 30.27
C GLU A 208 -12.16 13.15 30.33
N VAL A 209 -12.48 13.78 29.20
CA VAL A 209 -12.54 15.25 29.10
C VAL A 209 -13.95 15.69 28.71
N ASN A 210 -14.40 16.80 29.28
CA ASN A 210 -15.75 17.33 29.05
C ASN A 210 -15.94 17.95 27.65
N ARG A 211 -14.84 18.21 26.92
CA ARG A 211 -14.86 18.82 25.58
C ARG A 211 -13.86 18.12 24.66
N PRO A 212 -14.21 17.89 23.39
CA PRO A 212 -13.33 17.19 22.44
C PRO A 212 -12.17 18.07 21.93
N THR A 213 -12.23 19.39 22.15
CA THR A 213 -11.23 20.36 21.69
C THR A 213 -11.04 21.47 22.71
N GLY A 214 -9.83 22.04 22.74
CA GLY A 214 -9.54 23.23 23.53
C GLY A 214 -8.19 23.10 24.24
N ARG A 215 -7.38 24.16 24.15
CA ARG A 215 -6.08 24.23 24.81
C ARG A 215 -6.22 24.05 26.32
N ASP A 216 -7.17 24.74 26.94
CA ASP A 216 -7.33 24.72 28.40
C ASP A 216 -7.74 23.32 28.88
N THR A 217 -8.72 22.69 28.19
CA THR A 217 -9.15 21.32 28.48
C THR A 217 -8.01 20.31 28.35
N LEU A 218 -7.16 20.44 27.32
CA LEU A 218 -5.99 19.57 27.15
C LEU A 218 -4.99 19.76 28.30
N ASN A 219 -4.69 21.01 28.65
CA ASN A 219 -3.71 21.32 29.70
C ASN A 219 -4.19 20.86 31.08
N GLU A 220 -5.46 21.07 31.40
CA GLU A 220 -6.08 20.60 32.64
C GLU A 220 -5.99 19.06 32.76
N ALA A 221 -6.29 18.33 31.68
CA ALA A 221 -6.17 16.87 31.65
C ALA A 221 -4.72 16.39 31.83
N ILE A 222 -3.75 17.04 31.18
CA ILE A 222 -2.32 16.73 31.33
C ILE A 222 -1.87 16.97 32.78
N GLN A 223 -2.21 18.13 33.36
CA GLN A 223 -1.84 18.46 34.73
C GLN A 223 -2.46 17.46 35.71
N PHE A 224 -3.74 17.13 35.54
CA PHE A 224 -4.44 16.15 36.37
C PHE A 224 -3.71 14.80 36.37
N LEU A 225 -3.37 14.25 35.20
CA LEU A 225 -2.64 12.99 35.10
C LEU A 225 -1.23 13.09 35.69
N TYR A 226 -0.53 14.19 35.44
CA TYR A 226 0.83 14.40 35.94
C TYR A 226 0.90 14.44 37.47
N TYR A 227 -0.07 15.07 38.14
CA TYR A 227 -0.12 15.11 39.61
C TYR A 227 -0.65 13.82 40.23
N ARG A 228 -1.58 13.14 39.54
CA ARG A 228 -2.21 11.93 40.05
C ARG A 228 -1.33 10.69 39.91
N VAL A 229 -0.51 10.63 38.86
CA VAL A 229 0.29 9.44 38.53
C VAL A 229 1.74 9.67 38.94
N PRO A 230 2.23 9.01 40.00
CA PRO A 230 3.59 9.19 40.46
C PRO A 230 4.59 8.57 39.47
N PRO A 231 5.84 9.07 39.39
CA PRO A 231 6.81 8.67 38.37
C PRO A 231 7.11 7.17 38.30
N GLU A 232 6.98 6.45 39.43
CA GLU A 232 7.23 5.00 39.50
C GLU A 232 6.19 4.19 38.73
N LYS A 233 5.02 4.79 38.45
CA LYS A 233 3.94 4.16 37.68
C LYS A 233 3.94 4.55 36.20
N TRP A 234 4.87 5.42 35.77
CA TRP A 234 4.97 5.81 34.38
C TRP A 234 5.49 4.65 33.54
N GLN A 235 4.77 4.33 32.48
CA GLN A 235 5.14 3.21 31.61
C GLN A 235 6.06 3.71 30.51
N PHE A 236 7.21 3.08 30.31
CA PHE A 236 8.09 3.43 29.20
C PHE A 236 7.60 2.78 27.91
N VAL A 237 7.21 3.60 26.94
CA VAL A 237 6.48 3.17 25.74
C VAL A 237 7.14 3.64 24.44
N ASN A 238 6.82 2.94 23.37
CA ASN A 238 7.00 3.38 22.00
C ASN A 238 5.67 3.89 21.45
N VAL A 239 5.64 5.14 21.01
CA VAL A 239 4.50 5.73 20.30
C VAL A 239 4.84 5.77 18.81
N ALA A 240 4.18 4.93 18.03
CA ALA A 240 4.29 4.88 16.58
C ALA A 240 3.18 5.71 15.95
N ILE A 241 3.55 6.79 15.25
CA ILE A 241 2.62 7.70 14.60
C ILE A 241 2.67 7.46 13.09
N ALA A 242 1.57 6.96 12.54
CA ALA A 242 1.32 6.77 11.12
C ALA A 242 0.19 7.72 10.65
N PRO A 243 0.06 8.01 9.34
CA PRO A 243 -1.04 8.82 8.80
C PRO A 243 -2.45 8.37 9.22
N SER A 244 -2.71 7.07 9.38
CA SER A 244 -4.04 6.56 9.75
C SER A 244 -4.17 6.14 11.22
N THR A 245 -3.07 5.80 11.89
CA THR A 245 -3.09 5.27 13.26
C THR A 245 -1.96 5.80 14.14
N ILE A 246 -2.24 5.91 15.44
CA ILE A 246 -1.25 6.12 16.50
C ILE A 246 -1.29 4.87 17.37
N THR A 247 -0.18 4.16 17.49
CA THR A 247 -0.07 2.95 18.30
C THR A 247 0.88 3.19 19.46
N ILE A 248 0.48 2.79 20.66
CA ILE A 248 1.28 2.85 21.88
C ILE A 248 1.60 1.42 22.30
N THR A 249 2.89 1.08 22.36
CA THR A 249 3.36 -0.25 22.78
C THR A 249 4.39 -0.15 23.89
N GLU A 250 4.49 -1.18 24.72
CA GLU A 250 5.50 -1.27 25.76
C GLU A 250 6.93 -1.30 25.16
N HIS A 251 7.84 -0.54 25.74
CA HIS A 251 9.21 -0.50 25.23
C HIS A 251 9.95 -1.82 25.50
N GLY A 252 10.34 -2.51 24.43
CA GLY A 252 11.05 -3.80 24.49
C GLY A 252 10.14 -5.02 24.34
N ASN A 253 8.82 -4.81 24.28
CA ASN A 253 7.83 -5.85 24.06
C ASN A 253 6.88 -5.44 22.91
N PRO A 254 7.18 -5.83 21.66
CA PRO A 254 6.36 -5.42 20.51
C PRO A 254 4.95 -6.01 20.51
N ASP A 255 4.71 -7.12 21.22
CA ASP A 255 3.38 -7.72 21.40
C ASP A 255 2.59 -7.06 22.56
N GLY A 256 3.25 -6.23 23.38
CA GLY A 256 2.67 -5.47 24.48
C GLY A 256 1.96 -4.20 24.01
N MET A 257 0.95 -4.34 23.15
CA MET A 257 0.15 -3.20 22.69
C MET A 257 -0.70 -2.64 23.84
N ILE A 258 -0.48 -1.37 24.17
CA ILE A 258 -1.20 -0.66 25.22
C ILE A 258 -2.46 -0.05 24.63
N GLU A 259 -2.33 0.69 23.53
CA GLU A 259 -3.45 1.37 22.87
C GLU A 259 -3.23 1.52 21.35
N GLU A 260 -4.33 1.49 20.59
CA GLU A 260 -4.34 1.83 19.16
C GLU A 260 -5.44 2.85 18.88
N CYS A 261 -5.04 4.06 18.48
CA CYS A 261 -5.94 5.17 18.19
C CYS A 261 -5.98 5.44 16.68
N ARG A 262 -7.17 5.55 16.08
CA ARG A 262 -7.30 5.95 14.66
C ARG A 262 -7.24 7.46 14.51
N VAL A 263 -6.33 7.98 13.70
CA VAL A 263 -6.12 9.42 13.49
C VAL A 263 -7.39 10.14 13.03
N ARG A 264 -8.28 9.47 12.28
CA ARG A 264 -9.59 10.03 11.87
C ARG A 264 -10.51 10.41 13.04
N PHE A 265 -10.22 9.90 14.24
CA PHE A 265 -10.98 10.19 15.45
C PHE A 265 -10.27 11.17 16.39
N LEU A 266 -9.07 11.62 16.04
CA LEU A 266 -8.33 12.63 16.78
C LEU A 266 -9.01 13.98 16.60
N SER A 267 -9.50 14.54 17.70
CA SER A 267 -10.21 15.82 17.74
C SER A 267 -9.27 16.99 18.02
N PHE A 268 -8.26 16.77 18.89
CA PHE A 268 -7.32 17.82 19.27
C PHE A 268 -5.99 17.21 19.72
N MET A 269 -4.87 17.90 19.51
CA MET A 269 -3.57 17.49 20.06
C MET A 269 -2.74 18.72 20.42
N GLY A 270 -1.83 18.56 21.38
CA GLY A 270 -0.98 19.66 21.79
C GLY A 270 0.07 19.27 22.82
N ILE A 271 0.93 20.24 23.08
CA ILE A 271 1.97 20.20 24.11
C ILE A 271 1.48 21.05 25.28
N ALA A 272 1.78 20.64 26.51
CA ALA A 272 1.42 21.42 27.67
C ALA A 272 2.12 22.78 27.67
N GLN A 273 1.40 23.81 28.11
CA GLN A 273 1.87 25.18 28.15
C GLN A 273 3.02 25.36 29.13
N ASP A 274 2.91 24.76 30.31
CA ASP A 274 3.87 24.95 31.41
C ASP A 274 5.05 23.97 31.33
N ASN A 275 4.94 22.91 30.52
CA ASN A 275 5.98 21.91 30.37
C ASN A 275 6.02 21.32 28.96
N VAL A 276 6.99 21.76 28.16
CA VAL A 276 7.19 21.32 26.77
C VAL A 276 7.52 19.83 26.62
N LYS A 277 7.81 19.12 27.71
CA LYS A 277 8.05 17.67 27.71
C LYS A 277 6.76 16.85 27.83
N LEU A 278 5.62 17.49 28.11
CA LEU A 278 4.32 16.82 28.23
C LEU A 278 3.49 17.12 26.99
N CYS A 279 2.89 16.09 26.41
CA CYS A 279 1.95 16.23 25.31
C CYS A 279 0.79 15.25 25.48
N ALA A 280 -0.34 15.58 24.87
CA ALA A 280 -1.51 14.72 24.83
C ALA A 280 -2.32 14.99 23.56
N PHE A 281 -3.27 14.09 23.31
CA PHE A 281 -4.28 14.25 22.27
C PHE A 281 -5.64 13.79 22.81
N ILE A 282 -6.70 14.31 22.21
CA ILE A 282 -8.09 14.02 22.56
C ILE A 282 -8.70 13.27 21.38
N MET A 283 -9.30 12.14 21.68
CA MET A 283 -10.08 11.32 20.75
C MET A 283 -11.57 11.58 21.00
N HIS A 284 -12.40 11.44 19.96
CA HIS A 284 -13.87 11.38 20.15
C HIS A 284 -14.36 9.96 20.38
#